data_AF-A0A9P8GA01-F1
#
_entry.id   AF-A0A9P8GA01-F1
#
_cell.length_a   1.000
_cell.length_b   1.000
_cell.length_c   1.000
_cell.angle_alpha   90.00
_cell.angle_beta   90.00
_cell.angle_gamma   90.00
#
_symmetry.space_group_name_H-M   'P 1'
#
loop_
_entity.id
_entity.type
_entity.pdbx_description
1 polymer ?
#
loop_
_entity_poly.entity_id
_entity_poly.type
_entity_poly.pdbx_seq_one_letter_code
_entity_poly.pdbx_strand_id
1 'polypeptide(L)'
;MKSIFVSAALVAAADALVARDSSCCFHLTASGGPGGVVGQLSDGQNRIGQGLPGAQYCIDANGGLTDGNGRGCILTPPTTQFQCDAGASPTDGFSVSCDGTLAFKGNTEFKTCPTGDNGGYNIYTTAPAGQGGCVSITLSADNCKSGCPAPAPKSCPAALSGDYQYPHLIVPVDSKQPDKAFGTQYNDTVSSSVSSLFNFDIPSSYSGKTCSLVFLFPKQADLETSSFDFTGAGGIDFAMLKGPASSSTTYNSKPGVATDYGVTNVAPGNSYTIATFACPANSAIGFSLSASDDTFLSLFQDFNPSAIGLYITVC
;
A
#
# COMPACT_ATOMS: atom_id res chain seq x y z
N MET A 1 -77.46 11.48 -28.41
CA MET A 1 -77.34 10.51 -27.29
C MET A 1 -76.45 9.38 -27.78
N LYS A 2 -75.25 9.09 -27.29
CA LYS A 2 -74.55 9.35 -26.03
C LYS A 2 -73.06 9.53 -26.34
N SER A 3 -72.41 10.52 -25.74
CA SER A 3 -70.95 10.66 -25.71
C SER A 3 -70.38 9.64 -24.72
N ILE A 4 -69.33 8.91 -25.10
CA ILE A 4 -68.56 8.07 -24.17
C ILE A 4 -67.14 8.66 -24.12
N PHE A 5 -66.84 9.29 -22.99
CA PHE A 5 -65.49 9.70 -22.60
C PHE A 5 -64.75 8.45 -22.10
N VAL A 6 -63.59 8.16 -22.68
CA VAL A 6 -62.65 7.18 -22.13
C VAL A 6 -61.53 7.95 -21.42
N SER A 7 -61.54 7.91 -20.10
CA SER A 7 -60.51 8.48 -19.23
C SER A 7 -59.25 7.61 -19.29
N ALA A 8 -58.13 8.17 -19.75
CA ALA A 8 -56.82 7.55 -19.61
C ALA A 8 -56.30 7.81 -18.18
N ALA A 9 -56.21 6.75 -17.36
CA ALA A 9 -55.58 6.80 -16.05
C ALA A 9 -54.05 6.66 -16.24
N LEU A 10 -53.30 7.73 -15.97
CA LEU A 10 -51.85 7.63 -15.75
C LEU A 10 -51.62 7.10 -14.33
N VAL A 11 -51.19 5.83 -14.23
CA VAL A 11 -50.58 5.31 -13.01
C VAL A 11 -49.13 5.76 -13.01
N ALA A 12 -48.83 6.80 -12.23
CA ALA A 12 -47.46 7.13 -11.89
C ALA A 12 -46.95 6.06 -10.91
N ALA A 13 -46.17 5.11 -11.39
CA ALA A 13 -45.35 4.28 -10.52
C ALA A 13 -44.26 5.18 -9.94
N ALA A 14 -44.41 5.54 -8.66
CA ALA A 14 -43.31 6.10 -7.90
C ALA A 14 -42.35 4.93 -7.63
N ASP A 15 -41.32 4.79 -8.48
CA ASP A 15 -40.14 4.02 -8.11
C ASP A 15 -39.48 4.77 -6.95
N ALA A 16 -39.82 4.35 -5.73
CA ALA A 16 -39.04 4.67 -4.56
C ALA A 16 -37.67 4.03 -4.74
N LEU A 17 -36.73 4.79 -5.31
CA LEU A 17 -35.31 4.52 -5.22
C LEU A 17 -34.93 4.55 -3.74
N VAL A 18 -35.01 3.39 -3.10
CA VAL A 18 -34.27 3.13 -1.87
C VAL A 18 -32.80 3.08 -2.29
N ALA A 19 -32.14 4.24 -2.27
CA ALA A 19 -30.70 4.31 -2.30
C ALA A 19 -30.22 3.47 -1.12
N ARG A 20 -29.60 2.32 -1.41
CA ARG A 20 -29.02 1.46 -0.39
C ARG A 20 -27.79 2.19 0.11
N ASP A 21 -27.97 2.94 1.19
CA ASP A 21 -26.95 3.79 1.78
C ASP A 21 -25.82 2.90 2.31
N SER A 22 -24.64 3.06 1.72
CA SER A 22 -23.38 2.52 2.25
C SER A 22 -22.86 3.44 3.35
N SER A 23 -23.75 3.95 4.21
CA SER A 23 -23.41 4.90 5.26
C SER A 23 -22.75 4.16 6.43
N CYS A 24 -21.52 4.53 6.77
CA CYS A 24 -20.84 4.01 7.95
C CYS A 24 -20.88 5.06 9.07
N CYS A 25 -21.19 4.66 10.31
CA CYS A 25 -21.29 5.60 11.44
C CYS A 25 -20.20 5.40 12.50
N PHE A 26 -19.75 6.52 13.08
CA PHE A 26 -18.66 6.62 14.06
C PHE A 26 -18.87 7.81 15.02
N HIS A 27 -18.11 7.83 16.12
CA HIS A 27 -17.95 8.97 17.01
C HIS A 27 -16.54 9.55 16.86
N LEU A 28 -16.38 10.83 17.18
CA LEU A 28 -15.10 11.52 17.07
C LEU A 28 -14.50 11.84 18.44
N THR A 29 -13.20 11.60 18.56
CA THR A 29 -12.38 12.05 19.69
C THR A 29 -11.26 12.95 19.18
N ALA A 30 -11.12 14.14 19.77
CA ALA A 30 -10.05 15.07 19.46
C ALA A 30 -8.79 14.77 20.28
N SER A 31 -7.63 14.81 19.63
CA SER A 31 -6.32 14.72 20.27
C SER A 31 -5.43 15.89 19.87
N GLY A 32 -4.52 16.30 20.77
CA GLY A 32 -3.92 17.64 20.76
C GLY A 32 -4.84 18.67 21.43
N GLY A 33 -4.36 19.91 21.60
CA GLY A 33 -5.13 20.98 22.25
C GLY A 33 -5.78 20.55 23.59
N PRO A 34 -6.98 21.05 23.97
CA PRO A 34 -7.67 20.56 25.17
C PRO A 34 -8.09 19.09 25.07
N GLY A 35 -8.23 18.55 23.85
CA GLY A 35 -8.59 17.16 23.57
C GLY A 35 -9.97 16.74 24.10
N GLY A 36 -10.34 15.49 23.81
CA GLY A 36 -11.55 14.86 24.35
C GLY A 36 -12.63 14.58 23.32
N VAL A 37 -13.77 14.07 23.80
CA VAL A 37 -14.90 13.67 22.96
C VAL A 37 -15.46 14.89 22.22
N VAL A 38 -15.75 14.71 20.92
CA VAL A 38 -16.51 15.69 20.15
C VAL A 38 -18.00 15.45 20.42
N GLY A 39 -18.59 16.37 21.16
CA GLY A 39 -20.03 16.42 21.38
C GLY A 39 -20.71 17.44 20.47
N GLN A 40 -22.02 17.56 20.61
CA GLN A 40 -22.82 18.48 19.81
C GLN A 40 -23.86 19.20 20.66
N LEU A 41 -24.04 20.50 20.41
CA LEU A 41 -25.14 21.28 20.98
C LEU A 41 -26.47 20.92 20.30
N SER A 42 -27.59 21.27 20.94
CA SER A 42 -28.93 20.97 20.41
C SER A 42 -29.19 21.61 19.05
N ASP A 43 -28.53 22.73 18.75
CA ASP A 43 -28.62 23.42 17.46
C ASP A 43 -27.75 22.79 16.36
N GLY A 44 -26.81 21.91 16.71
CA GLY A 44 -25.97 21.19 15.75
C GLY A 44 -24.50 21.54 15.76
N GLN A 45 -24.08 22.53 16.56
CA GLN A 45 -22.68 22.91 16.65
C GLN A 45 -21.83 21.82 17.31
N ASN A 46 -20.78 21.37 16.63
CA ASN A 46 -19.83 20.41 17.20
C ASN A 46 -18.87 21.13 18.14
N ARG A 47 -18.61 20.51 19.29
CA ARG A 47 -17.83 21.08 20.40
C ARG A 47 -16.91 20.06 21.03
N ILE A 48 -15.77 20.54 21.49
CA ILE A 48 -14.91 19.82 22.45
C ILE A 48 -15.09 20.47 23.82
N GLY A 49 -15.17 19.65 24.87
CA GLY A 49 -15.40 20.10 26.24
C GLY A 49 -16.88 20.24 26.60
N GLN A 50 -17.17 21.04 27.64
CA GLN A 50 -18.52 21.27 28.19
C GLN A 50 -19.29 20.04 28.71
N GLY A 51 -18.66 18.85 28.76
CA GLY A 51 -19.32 17.62 29.23
C GLY A 51 -20.46 17.13 28.33
N LEU A 52 -20.46 17.55 27.06
CA LEU A 52 -21.46 17.10 26.08
C LEU A 52 -21.27 15.60 25.76
N PRO A 53 -22.37 14.85 25.54
CA PRO A 53 -22.27 13.48 25.08
C PRO A 53 -21.65 13.44 23.67
N GLY A 54 -20.95 12.35 23.37
CA GLY A 54 -20.34 12.14 22.06
C GLY A 54 -21.39 12.13 20.96
N ALA A 55 -21.13 12.92 19.90
CA ALA A 55 -21.99 12.97 18.75
C ALA A 55 -21.68 11.81 17.80
N GLN A 56 -22.73 11.24 17.21
CA GLN A 56 -22.62 10.25 16.15
C GLN A 56 -22.60 10.96 14.79
N TYR A 57 -21.74 10.48 13.91
CA TYR A 57 -21.63 10.92 12.52
C TYR A 57 -21.72 9.71 11.59
N CYS A 58 -22.46 9.83 10.49
CA CYS A 58 -22.52 8.84 9.43
C CYS A 58 -21.95 9.44 8.14
N ILE A 59 -20.97 8.76 7.53
CA ILE A 59 -20.31 9.17 6.29
C ILE A 59 -20.87 8.42 5.09
N ASP A 60 -21.19 9.16 4.02
CA ASP A 60 -21.59 8.61 2.73
C ASP A 60 -20.39 8.38 1.78
N ALA A 61 -20.66 7.85 0.59
CA ALA A 61 -19.63 7.55 -0.41
C ALA A 61 -18.91 8.78 -0.99
N ASN A 62 -19.50 9.98 -0.89
CA ASN A 62 -18.91 11.24 -1.36
C ASN A 62 -18.13 11.96 -0.24
N GLY A 63 -18.15 11.42 0.97
CA GLY A 63 -17.55 12.07 2.14
C GLY A 63 -18.44 13.15 2.74
N GLY A 64 -19.75 13.10 2.49
CA GLY A 64 -20.75 13.88 3.22
C GLY A 64 -21.00 13.26 4.59
N LEU A 65 -21.04 14.10 5.63
CA LEU A 65 -21.34 13.68 7.00
C LEU A 65 -22.77 14.10 7.40
N THR A 66 -23.50 13.20 8.04
CA THR A 66 -24.76 13.50 8.74
C THR A 66 -24.62 13.16 10.22
N ASP A 67 -25.25 13.93 11.11
CA ASP A 67 -25.26 13.60 12.53
C ASP A 67 -26.35 12.58 12.89
N GLY A 68 -26.38 12.12 14.15
CA GLY A 68 -27.39 11.18 14.64
C GLY A 68 -28.85 11.66 14.58
N ASN A 69 -29.10 12.94 14.28
CA ASN A 69 -30.43 13.50 14.04
C ASN A 69 -30.74 13.68 12.54
N GLY A 70 -29.83 13.24 11.66
CA GLY A 70 -29.96 13.37 10.21
C GLY A 70 -29.66 14.77 9.68
N ARG A 71 -29.01 15.64 10.46
CA ARG A 71 -28.60 16.98 10.00
C ARG A 71 -27.32 16.86 9.19
N GLY A 72 -27.26 17.51 8.03
CA GLY A 72 -26.06 17.55 7.22
C GLY A 72 -24.97 18.39 7.88
N CYS A 73 -23.80 17.80 8.04
CA CYS A 73 -22.64 18.48 8.59
C CYS A 73 -21.93 19.29 7.51
N ILE A 74 -21.68 20.55 7.83
CA ILE A 74 -21.12 21.55 6.93
C ILE A 74 -19.85 22.17 7.52
N LEU A 75 -19.06 22.77 6.63
CA LEU A 75 -18.03 23.74 7.00
C LEU A 75 -18.55 25.15 6.70
N THR A 76 -18.93 25.89 7.73
CA THR A 76 -19.63 27.17 7.53
C THR A 76 -18.77 28.20 6.81
N PRO A 77 -19.27 28.86 5.75
CA PRO A 77 -18.60 30.04 5.21
C PRO A 77 -18.75 31.25 6.15
N PRO A 78 -17.73 32.10 6.30
CA PRO A 78 -16.37 31.99 5.77
C PRO A 78 -15.39 31.27 6.72
N THR A 79 -15.83 30.87 7.90
CA THR A 79 -14.95 30.49 9.02
C THR A 79 -14.55 29.02 9.03
N THR A 80 -15.14 28.19 8.16
CA THR A 80 -14.94 26.74 8.06
C THR A 80 -15.27 25.97 9.34
N GLN A 81 -16.25 26.45 10.13
CA GLN A 81 -16.64 25.76 11.36
C GLN A 81 -17.35 24.46 11.02
N PHE A 82 -16.93 23.38 11.67
CA PHE A 82 -17.55 22.08 11.55
C PHE A 82 -18.78 21.99 12.46
N GLN A 83 -19.98 21.96 11.87
CA GLN A 83 -21.27 21.85 12.57
C GLN A 83 -22.29 21.11 11.70
N CYS A 84 -23.42 20.67 12.26
CA CYS A 84 -24.45 19.97 11.50
C CYS A 84 -25.81 20.65 11.64
N ASP A 85 -26.26 21.29 10.57
CA ASP A 85 -27.40 22.20 10.60
C ASP A 85 -28.67 21.52 10.06
N ALA A 86 -29.82 21.84 10.66
CA ALA A 86 -31.09 21.29 10.23
C ALA A 86 -31.41 21.69 8.78
N GLY A 87 -31.64 20.69 7.92
CA GLY A 87 -31.94 20.88 6.51
C GLY A 87 -30.73 21.25 5.64
N ALA A 88 -29.52 21.29 6.18
CA ALA A 88 -28.32 21.51 5.39
C ALA A 88 -27.94 20.24 4.60
N SER A 89 -27.52 20.43 3.35
CA SER A 89 -26.82 19.39 2.59
C SER A 89 -25.40 19.23 3.15
N PRO A 90 -24.94 17.98 3.42
CA PRO A 90 -23.57 17.75 3.88
C PRO A 90 -22.51 18.37 2.98
N THR A 91 -21.43 18.88 3.57
CA THR A 91 -20.23 19.25 2.81
C THR A 91 -19.42 17.99 2.50
N ASP A 92 -19.25 17.70 1.20
CA ASP A 92 -18.46 16.57 0.73
C ASP A 92 -16.95 16.74 0.94
N GLY A 93 -16.25 15.60 0.94
CA GLY A 93 -14.79 15.54 1.00
C GLY A 93 -14.22 15.21 2.38
N PHE A 94 -15.05 14.81 3.35
CA PHE A 94 -14.54 14.12 4.53
C PHE A 94 -14.12 12.69 4.18
N SER A 95 -13.14 12.16 4.91
CA SER A 95 -12.76 10.76 4.83
C SER A 95 -12.25 10.27 6.17
N VAL A 96 -12.44 8.97 6.44
CA VAL A 96 -11.84 8.31 7.60
C VAL A 96 -10.68 7.45 7.11
N SER A 97 -9.48 7.86 7.52
CA SER A 97 -8.23 7.16 7.23
C SER A 97 -8.21 5.79 7.89
N CYS A 98 -7.33 4.89 7.45
CA CYS A 98 -7.33 3.51 7.93
C CYS A 98 -6.86 3.35 9.38
N ASP A 99 -6.12 4.33 9.92
CA ASP A 99 -5.82 4.46 11.35
C ASP A 99 -7.02 4.98 12.17
N GLY A 100 -8.07 5.46 11.49
CA GLY A 100 -9.24 6.12 12.05
C GLY A 100 -9.15 7.64 12.06
N THR A 101 -8.12 8.26 11.50
CA THR A 101 -8.01 9.72 11.49
C THR A 101 -8.98 10.33 10.48
N LEU A 102 -9.85 11.23 10.94
CA LEU A 102 -10.73 12.01 10.06
C LEU A 102 -9.88 13.03 9.29
N ALA A 103 -10.10 13.13 7.99
CA ALA A 103 -9.52 14.15 7.14
C ALA A 103 -10.63 14.92 6.41
N PHE A 104 -10.34 16.16 6.05
CA PHE A 104 -11.12 16.93 5.08
C PHE A 104 -10.25 17.25 3.88
N LYS A 105 -10.63 16.78 2.69
CA LYS A 105 -9.87 16.90 1.43
C LYS A 105 -8.40 16.51 1.58
N GLY A 106 -8.15 15.43 2.34
CA GLY A 106 -6.81 14.90 2.61
C GLY A 106 -6.03 15.59 3.73
N ASN A 107 -6.53 16.68 4.31
CA ASN A 107 -5.91 17.32 5.46
C ASN A 107 -6.49 16.76 6.77
N THR A 108 -5.63 16.24 7.65
CA THR A 108 -5.99 15.68 8.96
C THR A 108 -5.87 16.69 10.11
N GLU A 109 -5.32 17.87 9.85
CA GLU A 109 -5.16 18.91 10.85
C GLU A 109 -6.41 19.80 10.90
N PHE A 110 -7.07 19.80 12.06
CA PHE A 110 -8.16 20.70 12.37
C PHE A 110 -7.67 21.75 13.39
N LYS A 111 -8.39 22.86 13.48
CA LYS A 111 -8.17 23.89 14.50
C LYS A 111 -9.31 23.87 15.49
N THR A 112 -8.99 24.06 16.76
CA THR A 112 -10.00 24.27 17.78
C THR A 112 -9.74 25.58 18.51
N CYS A 113 -10.80 26.36 18.71
CA CYS A 113 -10.69 27.69 19.30
C CYS A 113 -11.67 27.83 20.48
N PRO A 114 -11.23 28.45 21.59
CA PRO A 114 -12.09 28.65 22.74
C PRO A 114 -13.27 29.54 22.34
N THR A 115 -14.45 29.19 22.85
CA THR A 115 -15.67 29.94 22.57
C THR A 115 -15.97 31.00 23.63
N GLY A 116 -15.28 30.94 24.77
CA GLY A 116 -15.62 31.74 25.96
C GLY A 116 -16.78 31.15 26.78
N ASP A 117 -17.50 30.17 26.23
CA ASP A 117 -18.69 29.59 26.85
C ASP A 117 -18.34 28.25 27.51
N ASN A 118 -18.56 28.15 28.83
CA ASN A 118 -18.53 26.90 29.60
C ASN A 118 -17.28 26.00 29.38
N GLY A 119 -16.13 26.58 29.00
CA GLY A 119 -14.91 25.82 28.67
C GLY A 119 -14.99 25.02 27.37
N GLY A 120 -15.90 25.40 26.46
CA GLY A 120 -16.07 24.73 25.18
C GLY A 120 -15.25 25.33 24.05
N TYR A 121 -14.93 24.49 23.08
CA TYR A 121 -14.15 24.85 21.92
C TYR A 121 -14.87 24.44 20.64
N ASN A 122 -14.91 25.34 19.67
CA ASN A 122 -15.40 25.05 18.31
C ASN A 122 -14.32 24.33 17.51
N ILE A 123 -14.72 23.60 16.47
CA ILE A 123 -13.81 22.90 15.55
C ILE A 123 -13.89 23.56 14.17
N TYR A 124 -12.75 23.73 13.52
CA TYR A 124 -12.62 24.36 12.21
C TYR A 124 -11.59 23.59 11.35
N THR A 125 -11.69 23.67 10.03
CA THR A 125 -10.55 23.25 9.18
C THR A 125 -9.46 24.32 9.14
N THR A 126 -9.82 25.59 9.29
CA THR A 126 -8.90 26.73 9.35
C THR A 126 -9.29 27.66 10.49
N ALA A 127 -8.32 28.15 11.25
CA ALA A 127 -8.58 29.08 12.35
C ALA A 127 -9.22 30.38 11.83
N PRO A 128 -10.33 30.86 12.42
CA PRO A 128 -10.93 32.13 12.04
C PRO A 128 -9.99 33.31 12.26
N ALA A 129 -9.96 34.25 11.30
CA ALA A 129 -9.13 35.44 11.39
C ALA A 129 -9.52 36.30 12.60
N GLY A 130 -8.53 36.72 13.40
CA GLY A 130 -8.74 37.57 14.57
C GLY A 130 -9.21 36.82 15.84
N GLN A 131 -9.44 35.51 15.77
CA GLN A 131 -9.75 34.70 16.95
C GLN A 131 -8.45 34.18 17.60
N GLY A 132 -8.21 34.60 18.85
CA GLY A 132 -7.07 34.15 19.64
C GLY A 132 -7.29 32.79 20.30
N GLY A 133 -6.21 32.11 20.67
CA GLY A 133 -6.25 30.86 21.46
C GLY A 133 -6.60 29.61 20.66
N CYS A 134 -6.62 29.68 19.33
CA CYS A 134 -6.80 28.52 18.47
C CYS A 134 -5.57 27.60 18.51
N VAL A 135 -5.78 26.30 18.66
CA VAL A 135 -4.73 25.27 18.67
C VAL A 135 -5.06 24.16 17.69
N SER A 136 -4.03 23.45 17.22
CA SER A 136 -4.19 22.32 16.33
C SER A 136 -4.68 21.08 17.08
N ILE A 137 -5.58 20.36 16.43
CA ILE A 137 -6.06 19.04 16.87
C ILE A 137 -6.13 18.10 15.68
N THR A 138 -6.13 16.81 15.98
CA THR A 138 -6.54 15.75 15.06
C THR A 138 -7.81 15.10 15.60
N LEU A 139 -8.64 14.58 14.71
CA LEU A 139 -9.91 13.93 15.05
C LEU A 139 -9.81 12.45 14.71
N SER A 140 -10.13 11.58 15.65
CA SER A 140 -10.11 10.12 15.49
C SER A 140 -11.52 9.56 15.57
N ALA A 141 -11.90 8.79 14.55
CA ALA A 141 -13.09 7.99 14.46
C ALA A 141 -12.89 6.62 15.11
N ASP A 142 -13.86 6.20 15.92
CA ASP A 142 -13.89 4.88 16.55
C ASP A 142 -14.23 3.73 15.56
N ASN A 143 -14.84 4.06 14.43
CA ASN A 143 -15.28 3.13 13.40
C ASN A 143 -15.03 3.69 11.99
N CYS A 144 -15.48 3.00 10.95
CA CYS A 144 -15.41 3.45 9.55
C CYS A 144 -14.00 3.60 9.00
N LYS A 145 -13.05 2.94 9.65
CA LYS A 145 -11.69 2.78 9.17
C LYS A 145 -11.76 1.96 7.89
N SER A 146 -11.40 2.56 6.77
CA SER A 146 -11.14 1.82 5.54
C SER A 146 -10.08 0.75 5.85
N GLY A 147 -10.28 -0.50 5.40
CA GLY A 147 -9.26 -1.52 5.58
C GLY A 147 -7.97 -1.05 4.94
N CYS A 148 -6.90 -0.86 5.74
CA CYS A 148 -5.62 -0.49 5.15
C CYS A 148 -5.26 -1.58 4.11
N PRO A 149 -4.80 -1.22 2.91
CA PRO A 149 -3.85 -2.09 2.23
C PRO A 149 -2.77 -2.44 3.27
N ALA A 150 -2.38 -3.71 3.36
CA ALA A 150 -1.22 -4.07 4.19
C ALA A 150 -0.10 -3.05 3.88
N PRO A 151 0.56 -2.46 4.90
CA PRO A 151 1.62 -1.50 4.64
C PRO A 151 2.53 -2.09 3.59
N ALA A 152 2.78 -1.34 2.51
CA ALA A 152 3.74 -1.76 1.51
C ALA A 152 4.99 -2.20 2.29
N PRO A 153 5.50 -3.43 2.08
CA PRO A 153 6.69 -3.88 2.77
C PRO A 153 7.71 -2.76 2.67
N LYS A 154 8.33 -2.37 3.79
CA LYS A 154 9.48 -1.47 3.73
C LYS A 154 10.52 -2.19 2.87
N SER A 155 10.57 -1.87 1.59
CA SER A 155 11.50 -2.47 0.66
C SER A 155 12.87 -2.00 1.06
N CYS A 156 13.77 -2.93 1.35
CA CYS A 156 15.16 -2.57 1.58
C CYS A 156 15.74 -1.92 0.32
N PRO A 157 16.68 -0.96 0.44
CA PRO A 157 17.28 -0.33 -0.72
C PRO A 157 17.81 -1.37 -1.70
N ALA A 158 17.64 -1.11 -3.00
CA ALA A 158 18.26 -1.94 -4.03
C ALA A 158 19.79 -1.81 -4.02
N ALA A 159 20.32 -0.70 -3.49
CA ALA A 159 21.76 -0.49 -3.33
C ALA A 159 22.35 -1.38 -2.23
N LEU A 160 23.53 -1.96 -2.49
CA LEU A 160 24.29 -2.78 -1.54
C LEU A 160 25.08 -1.91 -0.53
N SER A 161 24.43 -0.92 0.07
CA SER A 161 25.05 0.05 0.99
C SER A 161 25.04 -0.38 2.48
N GLY A 162 24.45 -1.53 2.78
CA GLY A 162 24.34 -2.11 4.13
C GLY A 162 24.58 -3.62 4.12
N ASP A 163 24.00 -4.35 5.09
CA ASP A 163 24.05 -5.81 5.14
C ASP A 163 23.36 -6.42 3.90
N TYR A 164 24.06 -7.30 3.19
CA TYR A 164 23.51 -8.06 2.06
C TYR A 164 24.05 -9.50 2.02
N GLN A 165 23.38 -10.36 1.27
CA GLN A 165 23.85 -11.69 0.89
C GLN A 165 24.04 -11.78 -0.62
N TYR A 166 25.10 -12.47 -1.01
CA TYR A 166 25.35 -12.92 -2.38
C TYR A 166 25.03 -14.43 -2.46
N PRO A 167 24.79 -14.98 -3.66
CA PRO A 167 24.44 -16.39 -3.79
C PRO A 167 25.65 -17.28 -3.46
N HIS A 168 25.42 -18.32 -2.68
CA HIS A 168 26.41 -19.36 -2.39
C HIS A 168 26.32 -20.56 -3.35
N LEU A 169 25.30 -20.58 -4.20
CA LEU A 169 25.14 -21.55 -5.27
C LEU A 169 24.45 -20.87 -6.46
N ILE A 170 24.97 -21.09 -7.66
CA ILE A 170 24.29 -20.82 -8.94
C ILE A 170 24.34 -22.11 -9.75
N VAL A 171 23.19 -22.65 -10.16
CA VAL A 171 23.09 -23.89 -10.95
C VAL A 171 22.13 -23.67 -12.11
N PRO A 172 22.58 -23.86 -13.37
CA PRO A 172 21.69 -23.81 -14.51
C PRO A 172 20.94 -25.15 -14.66
N VAL A 173 19.70 -25.06 -15.12
CA VAL A 173 18.88 -26.20 -15.53
C VAL A 173 18.35 -25.96 -16.93
N ASP A 174 18.42 -26.97 -17.80
CA ASP A 174 18.07 -26.85 -19.21
C ASP A 174 16.92 -27.81 -19.56
N SER A 175 15.81 -27.27 -20.04
CA SER A 175 14.66 -28.07 -20.47
C SER A 175 14.97 -28.98 -21.66
N LYS A 176 16.01 -28.67 -22.44
CA LYS A 176 16.51 -29.52 -23.54
C LYS A 176 17.43 -30.65 -23.07
N GLN A 177 17.95 -30.58 -21.85
CA GLN A 177 18.82 -31.60 -21.24
C GLN A 177 18.30 -31.92 -19.83
N PRO A 178 17.08 -32.50 -19.70
CA PRO A 178 16.32 -32.37 -18.48
C PRO A 178 16.86 -33.19 -17.29
N ASP A 179 17.70 -34.20 -17.57
CA ASP A 179 18.35 -35.06 -16.57
C ASP A 179 19.84 -34.72 -16.34
N LYS A 180 20.35 -33.69 -17.01
CA LYS A 180 21.75 -33.27 -16.84
C LYS A 180 21.88 -32.33 -15.64
N ALA A 181 22.77 -32.68 -14.72
CA ALA A 181 23.25 -31.79 -13.68
C ALA A 181 24.48 -31.03 -14.21
N PHE A 182 24.37 -29.71 -14.31
CA PHE A 182 25.47 -28.87 -14.80
C PHE A 182 26.47 -28.48 -13.70
N GLY A 183 26.17 -28.81 -12.44
CA GLY A 183 26.98 -28.39 -11.30
C GLY A 183 26.87 -26.90 -11.02
N THR A 184 27.60 -26.47 -9.99
CA THR A 184 27.73 -25.06 -9.66
C THR A 184 28.45 -24.31 -10.78
N GLN A 185 27.91 -23.16 -11.15
CA GLN A 185 28.49 -22.23 -12.10
C GLN A 185 28.74 -20.89 -11.40
N TYR A 186 29.50 -20.02 -12.06
CA TYR A 186 29.67 -18.63 -11.64
C TYR A 186 28.80 -17.65 -12.43
N ASN A 187 28.32 -18.11 -13.59
CA ASN A 187 27.45 -17.31 -14.45
C ASN A 187 26.00 -17.68 -14.22
N ASP A 188 25.16 -16.65 -14.17
CA ASP A 188 23.73 -16.78 -14.39
C ASP A 188 23.47 -16.85 -15.89
N THR A 189 22.71 -17.83 -16.36
CA THR A 189 22.23 -17.91 -17.73
C THR A 189 20.72 -18.12 -17.78
N VAL A 190 20.04 -17.21 -18.47
CA VAL A 190 18.62 -17.26 -18.76
C VAL A 190 18.42 -17.27 -20.27
N SER A 191 17.63 -18.21 -20.78
CA SER A 191 17.25 -18.30 -22.19
C SER A 191 15.92 -19.04 -22.36
N SER A 192 15.47 -19.21 -23.61
CA SER A 192 14.27 -20.02 -23.93
C SER A 192 14.26 -21.45 -23.39
N SER A 193 15.41 -22.04 -23.04
CA SER A 193 15.47 -23.38 -22.42
C SER A 193 16.24 -23.46 -21.11
N VAL A 194 17.09 -22.49 -20.82
CA VAL A 194 17.95 -22.50 -19.63
C VAL A 194 17.39 -21.52 -18.59
N SER A 195 17.24 -22.01 -17.36
CA SER A 195 16.97 -21.21 -16.17
C SER A 195 18.13 -21.32 -15.19
N SER A 196 18.41 -20.29 -14.42
CA SER A 196 19.36 -20.36 -13.30
C SER A 196 18.65 -20.49 -11.97
N LEU A 197 19.18 -21.35 -11.11
CA LEU A 197 18.75 -21.51 -9.73
C LEU A 197 19.83 -20.96 -8.80
N PHE A 198 19.41 -20.23 -7.78
CA PHE A 198 20.29 -19.57 -6.81
C PHE A 198 19.99 -20.05 -5.41
N ASN A 199 21.00 -20.24 -4.57
CA ASN A 199 20.81 -20.37 -3.13
C ASN A 199 21.48 -19.23 -2.38
N PHE A 200 20.84 -18.80 -1.30
CA PHE A 200 21.37 -17.85 -0.34
C PHE A 200 21.29 -18.45 1.06
N ASP A 201 22.36 -18.28 1.84
CA ASP A 201 22.33 -18.63 3.27
C ASP A 201 21.98 -17.38 4.06
N ILE A 202 20.87 -17.44 4.79
CA ILE A 202 20.36 -16.30 5.56
C ILE A 202 20.87 -16.45 7.00
N PRO A 203 21.73 -15.54 7.49
CA PRO A 203 22.32 -15.66 8.82
C PRO A 203 21.29 -15.50 9.93
N SER A 204 21.58 -16.07 11.10
CA SER A 204 20.74 -15.95 12.30
C SER A 204 20.55 -14.50 12.78
N SER A 205 21.51 -13.62 12.49
CA SER A 205 21.46 -12.19 12.78
C SER A 205 20.35 -11.44 12.02
N TYR A 206 19.72 -12.07 11.03
CA TYR A 206 18.57 -11.50 10.30
C TYR A 206 17.22 -11.88 10.91
N SER A 207 17.20 -12.54 12.07
CA SER A 207 15.96 -12.88 12.77
C SER A 207 15.14 -11.62 13.08
N GLY A 208 13.87 -11.63 12.66
CA GLY A 208 12.96 -10.49 12.83
C GLY A 208 13.20 -9.33 11.88
N LYS A 209 14.12 -9.45 10.92
CA LYS A 209 14.36 -8.47 9.86
C LYS A 209 13.55 -8.78 8.60
N THR A 210 13.54 -7.82 7.70
CA THR A 210 12.97 -7.84 6.35
C THR A 210 14.09 -8.01 5.33
N CYS A 211 13.85 -8.88 4.35
CA CYS A 211 14.76 -9.17 3.26
C CYS A 211 14.13 -8.71 1.94
N SER A 212 14.93 -8.13 1.05
CA SER A 212 14.53 -7.85 -0.32
C SER A 212 15.37 -8.67 -1.29
N LEU A 213 14.74 -9.36 -2.24
CA LEU A 213 15.42 -9.92 -3.40
C LEU A 213 15.64 -8.80 -4.42
N VAL A 214 16.89 -8.57 -4.80
CA VAL A 214 17.26 -7.49 -5.72
C VAL A 214 18.07 -8.05 -6.89
N PHE A 215 17.78 -7.56 -8.08
CA PHE A 215 18.54 -7.85 -9.29
C PHE A 215 19.22 -6.56 -9.78
N LEU A 216 20.54 -6.59 -9.84
CA LEU A 216 21.36 -5.45 -10.23
C LEU A 216 21.88 -5.67 -11.64
N PHE A 217 21.60 -4.72 -12.53
CA PHE A 217 21.98 -4.81 -13.93
C PHE A 217 22.59 -3.49 -14.41
N PRO A 218 23.85 -3.19 -14.05
CA PRO A 218 24.53 -1.96 -14.46
C PRO A 218 24.81 -1.95 -15.97
N LYS A 219 25.31 -0.84 -16.51
CA LYS A 219 25.74 -0.82 -17.91
C LYS A 219 27.05 -1.59 -18.04
N GLN A 220 27.30 -2.18 -19.21
CA GLN A 220 28.55 -2.91 -19.48
C GLN A 220 29.80 -2.04 -19.25
N ALA A 221 29.69 -0.72 -19.49
CA ALA A 221 30.77 0.24 -19.27
C ALA A 221 31.08 0.53 -17.79
N ASP A 222 30.16 0.17 -16.88
CA ASP A 222 30.33 0.36 -15.44
C ASP A 222 30.97 -0.88 -14.77
N LEU A 223 31.19 -1.97 -15.53
CA LEU A 223 31.76 -3.23 -15.05
C LEU A 223 33.26 -3.29 -15.30
N GLU A 224 34.03 -3.71 -14.30
CA GLU A 224 35.48 -3.89 -14.41
C GLU A 224 35.89 -5.36 -14.44
N THR A 225 35.33 -6.16 -13.53
CA THR A 225 35.67 -7.58 -13.34
C THR A 225 34.57 -8.54 -13.78
N SER A 226 33.47 -8.00 -14.31
CA SER A 226 32.34 -8.76 -14.83
C SER A 226 31.95 -8.30 -16.23
N SER A 227 31.13 -9.11 -16.89
CA SER A 227 30.52 -8.82 -18.18
C SER A 227 29.19 -9.54 -18.32
N PHE A 228 28.38 -9.08 -19.27
CA PHE A 228 27.17 -9.77 -19.66
C PHE A 228 26.98 -9.83 -21.18
N ASP A 229 26.32 -10.88 -21.62
CA ASP A 229 25.71 -10.98 -22.93
C ASP A 229 24.19 -10.85 -22.76
N PHE A 230 23.57 -9.92 -23.46
CA PHE A 230 22.13 -9.65 -23.34
C PHE A 230 21.50 -9.36 -24.71
N THR A 231 20.43 -10.10 -25.04
CA THR A 231 19.61 -9.87 -26.24
C THR A 231 18.13 -10.19 -25.93
N GLY A 232 17.22 -9.76 -26.81
CA GLY A 232 15.77 -9.96 -26.64
C GLY A 232 15.08 -8.83 -25.86
N ALA A 233 13.84 -9.08 -25.42
CA ALA A 233 12.96 -8.06 -24.82
C ALA A 233 13.18 -7.79 -23.31
N GLY A 234 14.00 -8.59 -22.64
CA GLY A 234 14.38 -8.44 -21.23
C GLY A 234 13.42 -9.04 -20.22
N GLY A 235 12.37 -9.77 -20.62
CA GLY A 235 11.45 -10.43 -19.70
C GLY A 235 12.10 -11.60 -18.95
N ILE A 236 12.32 -11.42 -17.64
CA ILE A 236 12.79 -12.47 -16.73
C ILE A 236 11.74 -12.69 -15.66
N ASP A 237 11.30 -13.94 -15.53
CA ASP A 237 10.44 -14.44 -14.45
C ASP A 237 11.28 -14.79 -13.22
N PHE A 238 10.88 -14.28 -12.06
CA PHE A 238 11.56 -14.52 -10.79
C PHE A 238 10.64 -15.28 -9.83
N ALA A 239 11.16 -16.34 -9.21
CA ALA A 239 10.39 -17.09 -8.23
C ALA A 239 11.24 -17.56 -7.05
N MET A 240 10.62 -17.63 -5.87
CA MET A 240 11.16 -18.34 -4.71
C MET A 240 10.81 -19.82 -4.80
N LEU A 241 11.78 -20.68 -4.50
CA LEU A 241 11.65 -22.13 -4.53
C LEU A 241 11.18 -22.68 -3.18
N LYS A 242 10.53 -23.85 -3.19
CA LYS A 242 10.11 -24.59 -1.97
C LYS A 242 11.29 -25.09 -1.12
N GLY A 243 12.49 -25.05 -1.67
CA GLY A 243 13.73 -25.40 -0.98
C GLY A 243 14.95 -25.02 -1.83
N PRO A 244 16.15 -25.08 -1.24
CA PRO A 244 17.38 -24.81 -1.96
C PRO A 244 17.66 -25.87 -3.05
N ALA A 245 18.33 -25.46 -4.11
CA ALA A 245 18.91 -26.36 -5.11
C ALA A 245 20.21 -26.98 -4.60
N SER A 246 20.79 -27.90 -5.36
CA SER A 246 22.12 -28.49 -5.09
C SER A 246 22.91 -28.60 -6.39
N SER A 247 24.21 -28.91 -6.29
CA SER A 247 25.06 -29.10 -7.49
C SER A 247 24.63 -30.29 -8.36
N SER A 248 23.82 -31.22 -7.84
CA SER A 248 23.23 -32.33 -8.62
C SER A 248 21.85 -32.03 -9.18
N THR A 249 21.31 -30.83 -8.95
CA THR A 249 19.98 -30.45 -9.45
C THR A 249 19.95 -30.40 -10.98
N THR A 250 18.88 -30.94 -11.54
CA THR A 250 18.56 -30.99 -12.98
C THR A 250 17.24 -30.29 -13.24
N TYR A 251 16.85 -30.13 -14.51
CA TYR A 251 15.55 -29.56 -14.84
C TYR A 251 14.37 -30.36 -14.26
N ASN A 252 14.46 -31.70 -14.31
CA ASN A 252 13.42 -32.60 -13.79
C ASN A 252 13.40 -32.70 -12.26
N SER A 253 14.53 -32.43 -11.60
CA SER A 253 14.68 -32.58 -10.14
C SER A 253 14.69 -31.26 -9.38
N LYS A 254 14.56 -30.12 -10.07
CA LYS A 254 14.57 -28.80 -9.43
C LYS A 254 13.45 -28.67 -8.39
N PRO A 255 13.70 -27.97 -7.28
CA PRO A 255 12.64 -27.66 -6.32
C PRO A 255 11.47 -26.96 -7.00
N GLY A 256 10.24 -27.27 -6.58
CA GLY A 256 9.05 -26.58 -7.09
C GLY A 256 9.01 -25.11 -6.65
N VAL A 257 8.19 -24.30 -7.31
CA VAL A 257 7.98 -22.90 -6.94
C VAL A 257 7.14 -22.80 -5.66
N ALA A 258 7.60 -22.01 -4.69
CA ALA A 258 6.87 -21.64 -3.48
C ALA A 258 6.07 -20.36 -3.69
N THR A 259 6.72 -19.33 -4.22
CA THR A 259 6.12 -18.03 -4.53
C THR A 259 6.63 -17.57 -5.88
N ASP A 260 5.71 -17.29 -6.79
CA ASP A 260 5.99 -16.66 -8.07
C ASP A 260 5.93 -15.14 -7.90
N TYR A 261 7.02 -14.44 -8.23
CA TYR A 261 7.08 -12.97 -8.20
C TYR A 261 6.76 -12.34 -9.55
N GLY A 262 6.59 -13.16 -10.58
CA GLY A 262 6.27 -12.76 -11.93
C GLY A 262 7.45 -12.19 -12.71
N VAL A 263 7.10 -11.59 -13.84
CA VAL A 263 8.04 -11.12 -14.85
C VAL A 263 8.45 -9.68 -14.58
N THR A 264 9.76 -9.43 -14.59
CA THR A 264 10.35 -8.09 -14.66
C THR A 264 11.07 -7.92 -15.98
N ASN A 265 10.77 -6.84 -16.71
CA ASN A 265 11.50 -6.45 -17.91
C ASN A 265 12.80 -5.72 -17.51
N VAL A 266 13.91 -6.44 -17.58
CA VAL A 266 15.23 -5.92 -17.20
C VAL A 266 15.96 -5.28 -18.38
N ALA A 267 16.73 -4.24 -18.09
CA ALA A 267 17.60 -3.57 -19.04
C ALA A 267 18.87 -3.05 -18.35
N PRO A 268 20.02 -3.01 -19.03
CA PRO A 268 21.26 -2.48 -18.47
C PRO A 268 21.14 -1.03 -17.98
N GLY A 269 21.83 -0.72 -16.88
CA GLY A 269 21.81 0.57 -16.19
C GLY A 269 20.73 0.73 -15.11
N ASN A 270 20.14 -0.37 -14.63
CA ASN A 270 19.03 -0.35 -13.67
C ASN A 270 19.29 -1.26 -12.46
N SER A 271 18.48 -1.06 -11.42
CA SER A 271 18.42 -1.92 -10.24
C SER A 271 16.96 -2.21 -9.92
N TYR A 272 16.65 -3.49 -9.68
CA TYR A 272 15.28 -3.96 -9.51
C TYR A 272 15.11 -4.58 -8.13
N THR A 273 14.14 -4.10 -7.36
CA THR A 273 13.65 -4.85 -6.19
C THR A 273 12.55 -5.77 -6.68
N ILE A 274 12.81 -7.06 -6.67
CA ILE A 274 11.91 -8.08 -7.20
C ILE A 274 10.83 -8.41 -6.18
N ALA A 275 11.23 -8.59 -4.92
CA ALA A 275 10.32 -8.94 -3.84
C ALA A 275 10.86 -8.49 -2.49
N THR A 276 9.95 -8.33 -1.52
CA THR A 276 10.28 -8.08 -0.12
C THR A 276 9.51 -9.06 0.76
N PHE A 277 10.19 -9.71 1.69
CA PHE A 277 9.66 -10.79 2.54
C PHE A 277 10.36 -10.80 3.91
N ALA A 278 9.76 -11.47 4.90
CA ALA A 278 10.40 -11.67 6.20
C ALA A 278 11.66 -12.54 6.03
N CYS A 279 12.79 -12.15 6.62
CA CYS A 279 14.03 -12.92 6.51
C CYS A 279 13.87 -14.30 7.18
N PRO A 280 14.06 -15.41 6.44
CA PRO A 280 14.03 -16.75 7.01
C PRO A 280 15.40 -17.04 7.65
N ALA A 281 15.65 -16.42 8.81
CA ALA A 281 16.95 -16.45 9.47
C ALA A 281 17.41 -17.87 9.81
N ASN A 282 18.72 -18.09 9.75
CA ASN A 282 19.38 -19.37 9.98
C ASN A 282 18.88 -20.48 9.04
N SER A 283 18.66 -20.15 7.76
CA SER A 283 18.23 -21.12 6.75
C SER A 283 18.83 -20.83 5.38
N ALA A 284 18.86 -21.85 4.53
CA ALA A 284 19.17 -21.69 3.11
C ALA A 284 17.87 -21.60 2.31
N ILE A 285 17.79 -20.63 1.40
CA ILE A 285 16.63 -20.43 0.52
C ILE A 285 17.04 -20.40 -0.94
N GLY A 286 16.11 -20.82 -1.81
CA GLY A 286 16.33 -20.94 -3.25
C GLY A 286 15.49 -19.98 -4.08
N PHE A 287 16.03 -19.49 -5.20
CA PHE A 287 15.32 -18.69 -6.20
C PHE A 287 15.58 -19.23 -7.61
N SER A 288 14.69 -18.95 -8.55
CA SER A 288 14.87 -19.24 -9.98
C SER A 288 14.66 -18.00 -10.83
N LEU A 289 15.50 -17.84 -11.85
CA LEU A 289 15.36 -16.88 -12.95
C LEU A 289 15.12 -17.65 -14.25
N SER A 290 14.05 -17.31 -14.98
CA SER A 290 13.69 -17.94 -16.26
C SER A 290 13.27 -16.90 -17.29
N ALA A 291 13.52 -17.15 -18.58
CA ALA A 291 13.07 -16.24 -19.63
C ALA A 291 11.55 -16.36 -19.77
N SER A 292 10.84 -15.23 -19.85
CA SER A 292 9.41 -15.21 -20.16
C SER A 292 9.13 -14.98 -21.65
N ASP A 293 10.13 -14.53 -22.40
CA ASP A 293 10.06 -14.18 -23.81
C ASP A 293 11.34 -14.64 -24.56
N ASP A 294 11.75 -13.91 -25.60
CA ASP A 294 12.95 -14.19 -26.38
C ASP A 294 14.26 -13.76 -25.69
N THR A 295 14.20 -13.33 -24.42
CA THR A 295 15.35 -12.91 -23.64
C THR A 295 16.42 -13.98 -23.56
N PHE A 296 17.63 -13.55 -23.89
CA PHE A 296 18.86 -14.23 -23.52
C PHE A 296 19.67 -13.30 -22.63
N LEU A 297 20.06 -13.80 -21.47
CA LEU A 297 20.97 -13.13 -20.56
C LEU A 297 22.00 -14.14 -20.06
N SER A 298 23.27 -13.80 -20.16
CA SER A 298 24.34 -14.51 -19.45
C SER A 298 25.24 -13.48 -18.78
N LEU A 299 25.39 -13.54 -17.46
CA LEU A 299 26.24 -12.61 -16.69
C LEU A 299 27.10 -13.37 -15.68
N PHE A 300 28.26 -12.82 -15.34
CA PHE A 300 29.07 -13.28 -14.22
C PHE A 300 28.64 -12.55 -12.93
N GLN A 301 28.18 -13.30 -11.93
CA GLN A 301 27.76 -12.72 -10.64
C GLN A 301 28.98 -12.10 -9.95
N ASP A 302 28.94 -10.78 -9.74
CA ASP A 302 30.09 -10.05 -9.18
C ASP A 302 29.65 -8.78 -8.45
N PHE A 303 30.47 -8.35 -7.48
CA PHE A 303 30.28 -7.16 -6.68
C PHE A 303 31.19 -5.99 -7.12
N ASN A 304 32.37 -6.28 -7.70
CA ASN A 304 33.43 -5.29 -7.86
C ASN A 304 33.31 -4.48 -9.17
N PRO A 305 33.62 -3.15 -9.12
CA PRO A 305 33.12 -2.16 -8.16
C PRO A 305 31.63 -1.83 -8.36
N SER A 306 31.03 -2.28 -9.47
CA SER A 306 29.60 -2.14 -9.75
C SER A 306 28.96 -3.52 -9.71
N ALA A 307 28.14 -3.76 -8.69
CA ALA A 307 27.54 -5.08 -8.47
C ALA A 307 26.53 -5.43 -9.57
N ILE A 308 26.61 -6.67 -10.04
CA ILE A 308 25.75 -7.27 -11.06
C ILE A 308 25.26 -8.64 -10.62
N GLY A 309 24.01 -8.95 -10.93
CA GLY A 309 23.37 -10.22 -10.62
C GLY A 309 22.37 -10.13 -9.46
N LEU A 310 22.12 -11.26 -8.81
CA LEU A 310 21.07 -11.43 -7.82
C LEU A 310 21.63 -11.32 -6.39
N TYR A 311 20.95 -10.56 -5.53
CA TYR A 311 21.36 -10.33 -4.14
C TYR A 311 20.15 -10.32 -3.20
N ILE A 312 20.40 -10.47 -1.90
CA ILE A 312 19.42 -10.20 -0.86
C ILE A 312 19.90 -9.02 -0.02
N THR A 313 19.14 -7.94 0.06
CA THR A 313 19.41 -6.81 0.97
C THR A 313 18.53 -6.88 2.20
N VAL A 314 18.95 -6.25 3.30
CA VAL A 314 18.30 -6.39 4.61
C VAL A 314 18.05 -5.05 5.30
N CYS A 315 16.88 -4.97 5.95
CA CYS A 315 16.37 -3.86 6.73
C CYS A 315 15.32 -4.40 7.73
#